data_AF-A0A1B7MTV3-F1
#
_entry.id   AF-A0A1B7MTV3-F1
#
_cell.length_a   1.000
_cell.length_b   1.000
_cell.length_c   1.000
_cell.angle_alpha   90.00
_cell.angle_beta   90.00
_cell.angle_gamma   90.00
#
_symmetry.space_group_name_H-M   'P 1'
#
loop_
_entity.id
_entity.type
_entity.pdbx_description
1 polymer ?
#
loop_
_entity_poly.entity_id
_entity_poly.type
_entity_poly.pdbx_seq_one_letter_code
_entity_poly.pdbx_strand_id
1 'polypeptide(L)'
;MADFPVPQNYYVITSESVGSDKPVGMIWDEGVVRAVPGKKTIWSVQCVNKETGLYTGRHTESGCAAGLSVNSDGSPVGVAGRLDDMQHWTLKKAGDGFSVSREFNGVELYTYIDDNGNLTASPLGMGRIQSFVFQPANSE
;
A
#
# COMPACT_ATOMS: atom_id res chain seq x y z
N MET A 1 22.14 4.26 1.03
CA MET A 1 20.90 5.06 1.14
C MET A 1 19.83 4.26 0.43
N ALA A 2 18.70 3.94 1.07
CA ALA A 2 17.64 3.23 0.36
C ALA A 2 17.07 4.15 -0.73
N ASP A 3 17.07 3.71 -1.98
CA ASP A 3 16.48 4.47 -3.07
C ASP A 3 14.95 4.40 -2.94
N PHE A 4 14.40 5.41 -2.28
CA PHE A 4 12.95 5.62 -2.21
C PHE A 4 12.35 5.66 -3.63
N PRO A 5 11.08 5.23 -3.80
CA PRO A 5 10.40 5.31 -5.10
C PRO A 5 10.43 6.74 -5.64
N VAL A 6 10.84 6.91 -6.89
CA VAL A 6 10.71 8.19 -7.60
C VAL A 6 9.28 8.35 -8.11
N PRO A 7 8.76 9.58 -8.31
CA PRO A 7 7.40 9.76 -8.82
C PRO A 7 7.23 9.14 -10.21
N GLN A 8 6.45 8.05 -10.31
CA GLN A 8 6.10 7.35 -11.55
C GLN A 8 5.03 6.28 -11.30
N ASN A 9 4.80 5.44 -12.31
CA ASN A 9 3.90 4.30 -12.26
C ASN A 9 4.62 3.03 -11.77
N TYR A 10 3.98 2.30 -10.86
CA TYR A 10 4.53 1.10 -10.23
C TYR A 10 3.51 -0.03 -10.18
N TYR A 11 4.02 -1.27 -10.25
CA TYR A 11 3.36 -2.42 -9.64
C TYR A 11 3.79 -2.49 -8.17
N VAL A 12 2.83 -2.58 -7.26
CA VAL A 12 3.10 -2.76 -5.82
C VAL A 12 2.91 -4.24 -5.50
N ILE A 13 3.97 -4.88 -4.99
CA ILE A 13 4.04 -6.33 -4.80
C ILE A 13 4.50 -6.60 -3.37
N THR A 14 3.95 -7.60 -2.69
CA THR A 14 4.53 -8.03 -1.40
C THR A 14 5.89 -8.69 -1.64
N SER A 15 6.88 -8.38 -0.78
CA SER A 15 8.18 -9.08 -0.81
C SER A 15 8.11 -10.47 -0.17
N GLU A 16 7.01 -10.79 0.50
CA GLU A 16 6.84 -12.04 1.24
C GLU A 16 6.15 -13.10 0.38
N SER A 17 6.58 -14.36 0.51
CA SER A 17 5.79 -15.48 0.00
C SER A 17 4.53 -15.63 0.87
N VAL A 18 3.37 -15.45 0.25
CA VAL A 18 2.06 -15.68 0.88
C VAL A 18 1.47 -17.03 0.45
N GLY A 19 2.32 -18.06 0.36
CA GLY A 19 1.91 -19.41 -0.04
C GLY A 19 1.68 -19.59 -1.55
N SER A 20 2.30 -18.74 -2.37
CA SER A 20 2.23 -18.79 -3.83
C SER A 20 3.62 -18.64 -4.45
N ASP A 21 3.88 -19.39 -5.53
CA ASP A 21 5.10 -19.29 -6.33
C ASP A 21 5.10 -18.07 -7.26
N LYS A 22 3.94 -17.45 -7.47
CA LYS A 22 3.79 -16.22 -8.25
C LYS A 22 3.91 -14.98 -7.35
N PRO A 23 4.52 -13.88 -7.85
CA PRO A 23 4.47 -12.59 -7.17
C PRO A 23 3.03 -12.17 -6.87
N VAL A 24 2.79 -11.61 -5.69
CA VAL A 24 1.45 -11.20 -5.25
C VAL A 24 1.35 -9.69 -5.32
N GLY A 25 0.60 -9.21 -6.31
CA GLY A 25 0.40 -7.78 -6.54
C GLY A 25 -0.81 -7.25 -5.78
N MET A 26 -0.72 -5.97 -5.42
CA MET A 26 -1.86 -5.19 -4.91
C MET A 26 -2.71 -4.76 -6.10
N ILE A 27 -3.93 -5.27 -6.18
CA ILE A 27 -4.88 -4.96 -7.24
C ILE A 27 -6.05 -4.15 -6.71
N TRP A 28 -6.69 -3.42 -7.61
CA TRP A 28 -8.00 -2.84 -7.38
C TRP A 28 -9.08 -3.85 -7.73
N ASP A 29 -9.99 -4.14 -6.80
CA ASP A 29 -11.10 -5.08 -6.98
C ASP A 29 -12.37 -4.49 -6.35
N GLU A 30 -13.29 -4.01 -7.20
CA GLU A 30 -14.62 -3.51 -6.81
C GLU A 30 -14.62 -2.48 -5.65
N GLY A 31 -13.63 -1.58 -5.61
CA GLY A 31 -13.53 -0.54 -4.58
C GLY A 31 -12.70 -0.91 -3.36
N VAL A 32 -12.09 -2.10 -3.36
CA VAL A 32 -11.17 -2.60 -2.33
C VAL A 32 -9.80 -2.89 -2.95
N VAL A 33 -8.73 -2.72 -2.16
CA VAL A 33 -7.39 -3.16 -2.55
C VAL A 33 -7.13 -4.57 -2.03
N ARG A 34 -6.78 -5.49 -2.94
CA ARG A 34 -6.56 -6.91 -2.61
C ARG A 34 -5.19 -7.38 -3.06
N ALA A 35 -4.64 -8.33 -2.32
CA ALA A 35 -3.44 -9.08 -2.66
C ALA A 35 -3.82 -10.31 -3.48
N VAL A 36 -3.46 -10.34 -4.76
CA VAL A 36 -3.81 -11.47 -5.64
C VAL A 36 -2.58 -12.06 -6.34
N PRO A 37 -2.31 -13.37 -6.16
CA PRO A 37 -1.23 -14.06 -6.84
C PRO A 37 -1.27 -13.95 -8.36
N GLY A 38 -0.13 -13.55 -8.96
CA GLY A 38 0.04 -13.45 -10.41
C GLY A 38 -0.76 -12.33 -11.08
N LYS A 39 -1.47 -11.49 -10.32
CA LYS A 39 -2.12 -10.28 -10.83
C LYS A 39 -1.35 -9.05 -10.37
N LYS A 40 -1.33 -8.02 -11.22
CA LYS A 40 -0.71 -6.72 -10.94
C LYS A 40 -1.59 -5.64 -11.55
N THR A 41 -1.73 -4.50 -10.87
CA THR A 41 -2.28 -3.27 -11.45
C THR A 41 -1.29 -2.13 -11.26
N ILE A 42 -1.45 -1.08 -12.06
CA ILE A 42 -0.55 0.07 -12.07
C ILE A 42 -1.06 1.13 -11.11
N TRP A 43 -0.17 1.53 -10.20
CA TRP A 43 -0.36 2.61 -9.24
C TRP A 43 0.55 3.79 -9.60
N SER A 44 -0.03 4.98 -9.72
CA SER A 44 0.75 6.22 -9.77
C SER A 44 1.16 6.58 -8.36
N VAL A 45 2.47 6.61 -8.10
CA VAL A 45 3.06 6.94 -6.80
C VAL A 45 3.71 8.31 -6.90
N GLN A 46 3.34 9.22 -6.01
CA GLN A 46 3.84 10.59 -5.98
C GLN A 46 4.55 10.86 -4.65
N CYS A 47 5.72 11.49 -4.72
CA CYS A 47 6.46 11.92 -3.55
C CYS A 47 5.90 13.26 -3.05
N VAL A 48 5.48 13.32 -1.78
CA VAL A 48 5.05 14.56 -1.12
C VAL A 48 6.18 15.16 -0.31
N ASN A 49 6.89 14.34 0.47
CA ASN A 49 8.07 14.76 1.22
C ASN A 49 9.07 13.60 1.28
N LYS A 50 10.22 13.77 0.61
CA LYS A 50 11.26 12.74 0.55
C LYS A 50 11.99 12.55 1.88
N GLU A 51 12.14 13.61 2.68
CA GLU A 51 12.84 13.56 3.97
C GLU A 51 12.09 12.72 4.99
N THR A 52 10.75 12.82 4.99
CA THR A 52 9.88 12.05 5.88
C THR A 52 9.37 10.75 5.24
N GLY A 53 9.73 10.48 3.98
CA GLY A 53 9.23 9.33 3.24
C GLY A 53 7.72 9.39 2.99
N LEU A 54 7.14 10.57 2.82
CA LEU A 54 5.70 10.77 2.62
C LEU A 54 5.32 10.71 1.13
N TYR A 55 4.37 9.85 0.81
CA TYR A 55 3.91 9.55 -0.54
C TYR A 55 2.38 9.54 -0.63
N THR A 56 1.89 9.58 -1.86
CA THR A 56 0.48 9.30 -2.17
C THR A 56 0.41 8.29 -3.32
N GLY A 57 -0.68 7.53 -3.37
CA GLY A 57 -0.88 6.46 -4.35
C GLY A 57 -2.27 6.53 -4.98
N ARG A 58 -2.32 6.42 -6.32
CA ARG A 58 -3.57 6.44 -7.09
C ARG A 58 -3.61 5.28 -8.07
N HIS A 59 -4.73 4.56 -8.11
CA HIS A 59 -4.96 3.55 -9.13
C HIS A 59 -5.11 4.24 -10.50
N THR A 60 -4.30 3.84 -11.48
CA THR A 60 -4.20 4.57 -12.75
C THR A 60 -5.47 4.48 -13.60
N GLU A 61 -6.14 3.33 -13.64
CA GLU A 61 -7.33 3.14 -14.47
C GLU A 61 -8.59 3.79 -13.87
N SER A 62 -8.81 3.61 -12.55
CA SER A 62 -10.00 4.16 -11.88
C SER A 62 -9.81 5.61 -11.42
N GLY A 63 -8.58 6.12 -11.41
CA GLY A 63 -8.24 7.43 -10.86
C GLY A 63 -8.42 7.56 -9.34
N CYS A 64 -8.81 6.48 -8.65
CA CYS A 64 -9.15 6.50 -7.23
C CYS A 64 -7.89 6.48 -6.36
N ALA A 65 -7.93 7.20 -5.24
CA ALA A 65 -6.89 7.12 -4.21
C ALA A 65 -6.99 5.77 -3.47
N ALA A 66 -5.84 5.18 -3.15
CA ALA A 66 -5.78 4.12 -2.14
C ALA A 66 -5.78 4.74 -0.75
N GLY A 67 -6.73 4.34 0.08
CA GLY A 67 -6.88 4.87 1.43
C GLY A 67 -7.61 3.92 2.36
N LEU A 68 -7.45 4.14 3.66
CA LEU A 68 -8.33 3.52 4.66
C LEU A 68 -9.50 4.47 4.89
N SER A 69 -10.72 3.97 4.67
CA SER A 69 -11.93 4.66 5.09
C SER A 69 -12.00 4.71 6.61
N VAL A 70 -12.92 5.51 7.14
CA VAL A 70 -13.12 5.69 8.57
C VAL A 70 -14.59 5.38 8.88
N ASN A 71 -14.82 4.57 9.91
CA ASN A 71 -16.15 4.27 10.43
C ASN A 71 -16.80 5.54 10.99
N SER A 72 -18.12 5.50 11.20
CA SER A 72 -18.87 6.64 11.77
C SER A 72 -18.42 7.04 13.17
N ASP A 73 -17.80 6.12 13.92
CA ASP A 73 -17.23 6.35 15.25
C ASP A 73 -15.81 6.95 15.20
N GLY A 74 -15.28 7.24 14.01
CA GLY A 74 -13.95 7.77 13.82
C GLY A 74 -12.84 6.73 13.89
N SER A 75 -13.14 5.43 14.00
CA SER A 75 -12.15 4.36 13.90
C SER A 75 -11.82 4.04 12.43
N PRO A 76 -10.58 3.66 12.08
CA PRO A 76 -10.25 3.30 10.70
C PRO A 76 -11.04 2.04 10.29
N VAL A 77 -11.66 2.09 9.11
CA VAL A 77 -12.11 0.88 8.41
C VAL A 77 -10.85 0.12 8.04
N GLY A 78 -10.73 -1.09 8.58
CA GLY A 78 -9.54 -1.89 8.43
C GLY A 78 -9.14 -2.07 6.96
N VAL A 79 -10.09 -2.17 6.03
CA VAL A 79 -9.83 -2.51 4.62
C VAL A 79 -9.53 -1.26 3.79
N ALA A 80 -8.39 -1.28 3.09
CA ALA A 80 -8.02 -0.25 2.13
C ALA A 80 -8.94 -0.31 0.91
N GLY A 81 -9.47 0.84 0.51
CA GLY A 81 -10.43 0.93 -0.57
C GLY A 81 -10.48 2.32 -1.19
N ARG A 82 -11.58 2.58 -1.90
CA ARG A 82 -11.81 3.84 -2.58
C ARG A 82 -11.94 4.99 -1.60
N LEU A 83 -11.13 6.02 -1.83
CA LEU A 83 -11.39 7.37 -1.34
C LEU A 83 -11.39 8.37 -2.49
N ASP A 84 -12.23 9.39 -2.35
CA ASP A 84 -12.23 10.54 -3.24
C ASP A 84 -11.05 11.48 -2.91
N ASP A 85 -10.62 11.53 -1.64
CA ASP A 85 -9.47 12.31 -1.20
C ASP A 85 -8.18 11.49 -1.12
N MET A 86 -7.07 12.10 -1.54
CA MET A 86 -5.74 11.49 -1.45
C MET A 86 -5.30 11.40 0.02
N GLN A 87 -4.93 10.19 0.44
CA GLN A 87 -4.26 9.99 1.73
C GLN A 87 -2.75 9.96 1.58
N HIS A 88 -2.09 10.42 2.64
CA HIS A 88 -0.64 10.38 2.77
C HIS A 88 -0.20 9.11 3.45
N TRP A 89 0.85 8.51 2.90
CA TRP A 89 1.44 7.26 3.35
C TRP A 89 2.93 7.45 3.58
N THR A 90 3.41 6.98 4.72
CA THR A 90 4.83 6.95 5.05
C THR A 90 5.43 5.63 4.57
N LEU A 91 6.50 5.74 3.77
CA LEU A 91 7.33 4.63 3.38
C LEU A 91 8.55 4.57 4.30
N LYS A 92 8.84 3.41 4.90
CA LYS A 92 10.08 3.16 5.65
C LYS A 92 10.71 1.89 5.14
N LYS A 93 12.04 1.86 4.97
CA LYS A 93 12.75 0.67 4.47
C LYS A 93 12.48 -0.51 5.41
N ALA A 94 12.03 -1.64 4.85
CA ALA A 94 11.78 -2.87 5.59
C ALA A 94 12.10 -4.06 4.67
N GLY A 95 12.99 -4.95 5.10
CA GLY A 95 13.47 -6.06 4.27
C GLY A 95 13.96 -5.59 2.89
N ASP A 96 13.51 -6.28 1.85
CA ASP A 96 13.84 -5.96 0.45
C ASP A 96 13.02 -4.79 -0.11
N GLY A 97 11.89 -4.45 0.51
CA GLY A 97 10.97 -3.41 0.07
C GLY A 97 10.85 -2.26 1.06
N PHE A 98 9.62 -1.80 1.25
CA PHE A 98 9.22 -0.76 2.17
C PHE A 98 8.02 -1.22 2.98
N SER A 99 8.03 -0.92 4.28
CA SER A 99 6.79 -0.82 5.03
C SER A 99 6.01 0.40 4.56
N VAL A 100 4.69 0.27 4.54
CA VAL A 100 3.76 1.35 4.21
C VAL A 100 2.90 1.59 5.44
N SER A 101 2.82 2.83 5.90
CA SER A 101 2.04 3.19 7.08
C SER A 101 1.38 4.55 6.93
N ARG A 102 0.43 4.87 7.81
CA ARG A 102 -0.09 6.24 7.95
C ARG A 102 -0.35 6.55 9.41
N GLU A 103 -0.19 7.82 9.77
CA GLU A 103 -0.65 8.31 11.06
C GLU A 103 -2.17 8.50 11.03
N PHE A 104 -2.82 8.05 12.10
CA PHE A 104 -4.23 8.28 12.35
C PHE A 104 -4.44 8.50 13.85
N ASN A 105 -4.93 9.69 14.24
CA ASN A 105 -5.12 10.08 15.63
C ASN A 105 -3.89 9.86 16.52
N GLY A 106 -2.69 10.21 16.03
CA GLY A 106 -1.42 10.04 16.75
C GLY A 106 -0.91 8.60 16.84
N VAL A 107 -1.57 7.64 16.16
CA VAL A 107 -1.15 6.24 16.09
C VAL A 107 -0.72 5.92 14.67
N GLU A 108 0.46 5.31 14.52
CA GLU A 108 0.92 4.80 13.23
C GLU A 108 0.24 3.46 12.93
N LEU A 109 -0.42 3.38 11.77
CA LEU A 109 -1.07 2.17 11.27
C LEU A 109 -0.25 1.60 10.11
N TYR A 110 0.31 0.42 10.30
CA TYR A 110 1.07 -0.29 9.27
C TYR A 110 0.14 -1.12 8.40
N THR A 111 0.31 -1.03 7.09
CA THR A 111 -0.47 -1.84 6.16
C THR A 111 0.01 -3.29 6.16
N TYR A 112 -0.92 -4.22 6.06
CA TYR A 112 -0.67 -5.65 5.97
C TYR A 112 -1.77 -6.32 5.15
N ILE A 113 -1.52 -7.55 4.69
CA ILE A 113 -2.50 -8.39 4.01
C ILE A 113 -3.18 -9.26 5.07
N ASP A 114 -4.51 -9.18 5.21
CA ASP A 114 -5.27 -10.03 6.13
C ASP A 114 -5.45 -11.47 5.63
N ASP A 115 -6.05 -12.33 6.45
CA ASP A 115 -6.33 -13.73 6.11
C ASP A 115 -7.28 -13.90 4.91
N ASN A 116 -8.00 -12.86 4.52
CA ASN A 116 -8.88 -12.84 3.35
C ASN A 116 -8.18 -12.29 2.09
N GLY A 117 -6.90 -11.91 2.18
CA GLY A 117 -6.15 -11.31 1.09
C GLY A 117 -6.49 -9.84 0.85
N ASN A 118 -7.15 -9.15 1.78
CA ASN A 118 -7.37 -7.72 1.68
C ASN A 118 -6.16 -6.95 2.22
N LEU A 119 -5.84 -5.82 1.58
CA LEU A 119 -4.92 -4.87 2.19
C LEU A 119 -5.65 -4.12 3.31
N THR A 120 -5.11 -4.15 4.51
CA THR A 120 -5.64 -3.52 5.70
C THR A 120 -4.53 -2.80 6.47
N ALA A 121 -4.83 -2.10 7.57
CA ALA A 121 -3.81 -1.55 8.46
C ALA A 121 -4.15 -1.63 9.94
N SER A 122 -3.12 -1.78 10.78
CA SER A 122 -3.23 -1.81 12.25
C SER A 122 -1.92 -1.35 12.90
N PRO A 123 -1.90 -1.02 14.20
CA PRO A 123 -0.68 -0.57 14.87
C PRO A 123 0.48 -1.59 14.87
N LEU A 124 0.19 -2.88 14.73
CA LEU A 124 1.19 -3.95 14.80
C LEU A 124 1.30 -4.80 13.51
N GLY A 125 0.52 -4.51 12.47
CA GLY A 125 0.59 -5.21 11.17
C GLY A 125 0.53 -6.75 11.27
N MET A 126 -0.51 -7.34 11.86
CA MET A 126 -0.54 -8.81 12.11
C MET A 126 0.68 -9.36 12.90
N GLY A 127 1.28 -8.54 13.76
CA GLY A 127 2.44 -8.94 14.55
C GLY A 127 3.78 -8.88 13.81
N ARG A 128 3.79 -8.51 12.51
CA ARG A 128 5.02 -8.23 11.75
C ARG A 128 4.80 -7.14 10.70
N ILE A 129 5.72 -6.19 10.61
CA ILE A 129 5.64 -5.16 9.57
C ILE A 129 5.91 -5.79 8.20
N GLN A 130 4.88 -5.81 7.34
CA GLN A 130 5.00 -6.34 5.99
C GLN A 130 5.79 -5.39 5.08
N SER A 131 6.52 -5.98 4.14
CA SER A 131 7.34 -5.24 3.18
C SER A 131 6.76 -5.34 1.77
N PHE A 132 6.70 -4.20 1.08
CA PHE A 132 6.18 -4.03 -0.27
C PHE A 132 7.27 -3.50 -1.21
N VAL A 133 7.38 -4.11 -2.37
CA VAL A 133 8.28 -3.73 -3.45
C VAL A 133 7.52 -2.90 -4.47
N PHE A 134 8.10 -1.75 -4.82
CA PHE A 134 7.61 -0.85 -5.86
C PHE A 134 8.40 -1.13 -7.13
N GLN A 135 7.86 -1.99 -8.00
CA GLN A 135 8.47 -2.32 -9.28
C GLN A 135 8.01 -1.32 -10.36
N PRO A 136 8.90 -0.55 -11.01
CA PRO A 136 8.51 0.39 -12.06
C PRO A 136 7.69 -0.29 -13.16
N ALA A 137 6.59 0.34 -13.58
CA ALA A 137 5.73 -0.20 -14.64
C ALA A 137 6.31 0.02 -16.05
N ASN A 138 7.26 0.95 -16.19
CA ASN A 138 7.88 1.31 -17.47
C ASN A 138 9.16 0.49 -17.78
N SER A 139 9.50 -0.49 -16.95
CA SER A 139 10.74 -1.28 -17.08
C SER A 139 10.53 -2.63 -17.79
N GLU A 140 9.51 -2.76 -18.65
CA GLU A 140 9.34 -3.90 -19.55
C GLU A 140 10.05 -3.65 -20.90
#